data_AF-A0A1M7C6W8-F1
#
_entry.id   AF-A0A1M7C6W8-F1
#
_cell.length_a   1.000
_cell.length_b   1.000
_cell.length_c   1.000
_cell.angle_alpha   90.00
_cell.angle_beta   90.00
_cell.angle_gamma   90.00
#
_symmetry.space_group_name_H-M   'P 1'
#
loop_
_entity.id
_entity.type
_entity.pdbx_description
1 polymer ?
#
loop_
_entity_poly.entity_id
_entity_poly.type
_entity_poly.pdbx_seq_one_letter_code
_entity_poly.pdbx_strand_id
1 'polypeptide(L)'
;MTLYFSFYYFRFVTGHFNVIKNSIFNNLKLKSMKKNFIIRLLLLVAVSVFLYSCVHDEIASSTDPASKEYTNKSLWKEDEKYIKNVMKVYYEHEVDIKKISGTPYWDYASTMETYDESFLMVPIVDQGKVVSILQVPRDGITIHFYYTNFRNQIDFFQKLVFSEYKKALPSETSSPTSKLTLCTRQSISVWLPNDESNPEAGGHWQTSTIIKCVQHMDQCVGVVNANGVCEGGGGSGGYPYPGGDDPQDPEKDPCKKAKSTYNSTAVKSRYDVLKTKVGDLKETGYGFTTITGPKGLPTTQTNPLNPDATNPDKMKVGIYPTTFGYSHTHINKSNGNVSVKIFSPADINTFLIILHNAIANNTPLDTVFGGMVASDPDTVYNTYQIQYTGNGTNLPSEFTKEQLDVLRNWYAKNAQEIQTETGELSHTDMQKLFNETLKKMNLSDIVLFKIEGNSNTVKKVDYNGYGSPSENNCS
;
A
#
# COMPACT_ATOMS: atom_id res chain seq x y z
N MET A 1 -48.49 12.96 44.64
CA MET A 1 -47.79 11.70 44.36
C MET A 1 -46.29 11.89 44.63
N THR A 2 -45.68 11.52 45.75
CA THR A 2 -46.09 11.26 47.16
C THR A 2 -44.98 10.38 47.77
N LEU A 3 -44.05 11.01 48.52
CA LEU A 3 -43.22 10.40 49.61
C LEU A 3 -42.12 9.38 49.18
N TYR A 4 -41.04 9.08 49.93
CA TYR A 4 -40.33 9.55 51.16
C TYR A 4 -38.84 9.06 51.03
N PHE A 5 -37.78 9.42 51.76
CA PHE A 5 -37.37 10.36 52.85
C PHE A 5 -35.95 10.92 52.44
N SER A 6 -35.09 11.68 53.14
CA SER A 6 -34.75 12.02 54.56
C SER A 6 -33.95 10.94 55.33
N PHE A 7 -33.01 11.21 56.26
CA PHE A 7 -32.79 12.36 57.18
C PHE A 7 -31.29 12.62 57.52
N TYR A 8 -30.83 13.89 57.45
CA TYR A 8 -29.94 14.61 58.41
C TYR A 8 -28.49 14.07 58.68
N TYR A 9 -27.57 14.72 59.44
CA TYR A 9 -27.63 15.84 60.42
C TYR A 9 -26.55 16.94 60.20
N PHE A 10 -26.50 17.95 61.09
CA PHE A 10 -25.97 19.30 60.85
C PHE A 10 -25.09 19.85 62.00
N ARG A 11 -24.33 20.94 61.71
CA ARG A 11 -23.64 21.94 62.58
C ARG A 11 -22.11 21.84 62.79
N PHE A 12 -21.40 22.87 63.29
CA PHE A 12 -21.11 24.27 62.85
C PHE A 12 -20.37 25.02 64.00
N VAL A 13 -19.06 25.34 63.83
CA VAL A 13 -18.29 26.55 64.24
C VAL A 13 -18.32 27.13 65.70
N THR A 14 -17.23 27.84 66.06
CA THR A 14 -16.90 28.65 67.27
C THR A 14 -16.20 27.90 68.42
N GLY A 15 -15.31 28.50 69.22
CA GLY A 15 -14.84 29.91 69.32
C GLY A 15 -13.43 30.07 69.95
N HIS A 16 -13.04 31.29 70.37
CA HIS A 16 -11.64 31.70 70.62
C HIS A 16 -11.20 31.81 72.11
N PHE A 17 -9.87 31.66 72.32
CA PHE A 17 -8.98 32.25 73.35
C PHE A 17 -8.96 31.84 74.85
N ASN A 18 -7.71 31.55 75.30
CA ASN A 18 -7.02 31.87 76.58
C ASN A 18 -7.58 31.45 77.97
N VAL A 19 -6.74 30.77 78.77
CA VAL A 19 -6.09 31.36 79.98
C VAL A 19 -4.85 30.55 80.47
N ILE A 20 -3.72 31.26 80.45
CA ILE A 20 -2.52 31.26 81.34
C ILE A 20 -2.33 30.21 82.46
N LYS A 21 -1.11 29.59 82.50
CA LYS A 21 -0.24 29.11 83.64
C LYS A 21 -0.88 28.35 84.84
N ASN A 22 -0.25 27.38 85.52
CA ASN A 22 1.18 27.06 85.69
C ASN A 22 1.38 25.65 86.32
N SER A 23 2.63 25.16 86.40
CA SER A 23 3.08 23.99 87.18
C SER A 23 2.46 22.63 86.76
N ILE A 24 3.22 21.67 86.24
CA ILE A 24 4.23 20.91 86.99
C ILE A 24 5.42 20.56 86.08
N PHE A 25 6.63 20.91 86.52
CA PHE A 25 7.89 20.40 85.93
C PHE A 25 8.18 18.98 86.46
N ASN A 26 9.20 18.32 85.91
CA ASN A 26 9.72 16.99 86.35
C ASN A 26 8.99 15.73 85.83
N ASN A 27 8.97 15.56 84.50
CA ASN A 27 9.17 14.22 83.88
C ASN A 27 9.77 14.27 82.45
N LEU A 28 10.36 15.41 82.07
CA LEU A 28 10.90 15.68 80.73
C LEU A 28 12.39 15.32 80.62
N LYS A 29 12.72 14.02 80.55
CA LYS A 29 13.99 13.59 79.93
C LYS A 29 13.96 12.20 79.25
N LEU A 30 13.22 11.23 79.78
CA LEU A 30 13.10 9.89 79.17
C LEU A 30 12.07 9.80 78.02
N LYS A 31 11.10 10.72 77.95
CA LYS A 31 10.02 10.70 76.93
C LYS A 31 10.37 11.40 75.60
N SER A 32 11.55 12.04 75.51
CA SER A 32 11.99 12.76 74.30
C SER A 32 12.61 11.84 73.25
N MET A 33 13.62 11.03 73.61
CA MET A 33 14.31 10.14 72.68
C MET A 33 13.36 9.15 72.01
N LYS A 34 12.45 8.51 72.75
CA LYS A 34 11.45 7.60 72.16
C LYS A 34 10.50 8.31 71.19
N LYS A 35 10.14 9.58 71.39
CA LYS A 35 9.25 10.30 70.47
C LYS A 35 9.92 10.54 69.12
N ASN A 36 11.18 10.98 69.13
CA ASN A 36 11.97 11.18 67.90
C ASN A 36 12.28 9.84 67.21
N PHE A 37 12.52 8.77 67.96
CA PHE A 37 12.76 7.43 67.40
C PHE A 37 11.49 6.85 66.75
N ILE A 38 10.34 6.97 67.40
CA ILE A 38 9.03 6.53 66.84
C ILE A 38 8.66 7.34 65.59
N ILE A 39 8.90 8.66 65.57
CA ILE A 39 8.66 9.49 64.39
C ILE A 39 9.59 9.10 63.23
N ARG A 40 10.88 8.82 63.51
CA ARG A 40 11.82 8.32 62.48
C ARG A 40 11.45 6.92 62.00
N LEU A 41 10.97 6.04 62.87
CA LEU A 41 10.51 4.70 62.51
C LEU A 41 9.24 4.77 61.64
N LEU A 42 8.28 5.63 61.97
CA LEU A 42 7.09 5.89 61.16
C LEU A 42 7.44 6.51 59.80
N LEU A 43 8.44 7.39 59.73
CA LEU A 43 8.96 7.91 58.46
C LEU A 43 9.63 6.82 57.62
N LEU A 44 10.45 5.95 58.22
CA LEU A 44 11.06 4.82 57.52
C LEU A 44 10.01 3.80 57.05
N VAL A 45 8.99 3.51 57.86
CA VAL A 45 7.86 2.66 57.46
C VAL A 45 7.08 3.30 56.31
N ALA A 46 6.72 4.59 56.40
CA ALA A 46 6.03 5.30 55.33
C ALA A 46 6.84 5.32 54.03
N VAL A 47 8.15 5.63 54.09
CA VAL A 47 9.05 5.57 52.93
C VAL A 47 9.15 4.14 52.38
N SER A 48 9.22 3.11 53.23
CA SER A 48 9.22 1.72 52.77
C SER A 48 7.90 1.29 52.14
N VAL A 49 6.77 1.85 52.56
CA VAL A 49 5.44 1.61 51.94
C VAL A 49 5.35 2.31 50.59
N PHE A 50 5.77 3.59 50.49
CA PHE A 50 5.85 4.28 49.20
C PHE A 50 6.80 3.58 48.23
N LEU A 51 7.95 3.07 48.71
CA LEU A 51 8.87 2.28 47.90
C LEU A 51 8.29 0.89 47.54
N TYR A 52 7.47 0.27 48.38
CA TYR A 52 6.77 -0.97 48.03
C TYR A 52 5.72 -0.73 46.92
N SER A 53 4.94 0.35 47.02
CA SER A 53 4.02 0.77 45.95
C SER A 53 4.77 1.02 44.64
N CYS A 54 5.90 1.72 44.68
CA CYS A 54 6.74 1.95 43.51
C CYS A 54 7.55 0.72 43.02
N VAL A 55 7.41 -0.45 43.65
CA VAL A 55 8.13 -1.69 43.27
C VAL A 55 7.17 -2.85 42.92
N HIS A 56 5.85 -2.72 43.17
CA HIS A 56 4.86 -3.78 42.88
C HIS A 56 3.61 -3.34 42.06
N ASP A 57 3.51 -2.10 41.59
CA ASP A 57 2.40 -1.65 40.72
C ASP A 57 2.34 -2.33 39.32
N GLU A 58 3.38 -3.08 38.94
CA GLU A 58 3.43 -3.82 37.66
C GLU A 58 2.68 -5.18 37.68
N ILE A 59 2.32 -5.75 38.85
CA ILE A 59 1.79 -7.14 38.95
C ILE A 59 0.51 -7.24 39.80
N ALA A 60 -0.41 -6.29 39.67
CA ALA A 60 -1.82 -6.48 40.08
C ALA A 60 -2.84 -5.61 39.34
N SER A 61 -2.46 -4.95 38.23
CA SER A 61 -3.46 -4.24 37.42
C SER A 61 -4.36 -5.25 36.72
N SER A 62 -5.67 -5.18 37.00
CA SER A 62 -6.69 -5.91 36.23
C SER A 62 -6.93 -5.20 34.90
N THR A 63 -5.90 -5.15 34.06
CA THR A 63 -5.96 -4.51 32.76
C THR A 63 -6.80 -5.31 31.79
N ASP A 64 -7.83 -4.66 31.26
CA ASP A 64 -8.43 -5.00 29.97
C ASP A 64 -7.29 -5.20 28.95
N PRO A 65 -7.20 -6.35 28.24
CA PRO A 65 -6.09 -6.61 27.32
C PRO A 65 -5.97 -5.59 26.18
N ALA A 66 -7.03 -4.82 25.89
CA ALA A 66 -6.99 -3.70 24.93
C ALA A 66 -6.15 -2.49 25.40
N SER A 67 -5.66 -2.46 26.64
CA SER A 67 -5.04 -1.28 27.27
C SER A 67 -3.51 -1.15 27.12
N LYS A 68 -2.81 -2.13 26.53
CA LYS A 68 -1.38 -1.98 26.20
C LYS A 68 -1.21 -1.19 24.91
N GLU A 69 -0.92 0.10 25.04
CA GLU A 69 -0.63 0.99 23.91
C GLU A 69 0.60 0.50 23.13
N TYR A 70 0.38 0.14 21.86
CA TYR A 70 1.43 -0.33 20.96
C TYR A 70 2.54 0.71 20.81
N THR A 71 3.79 0.26 20.97
CA THR A 71 4.99 1.07 20.75
C THR A 71 5.85 0.38 19.69
N ASN A 72 6.11 1.05 18.55
CA ASN A 72 7.00 0.51 17.53
C ASN A 72 8.43 0.31 18.09
N LYS A 73 8.84 -0.96 18.27
CA LYS A 73 10.18 -1.41 18.67
C LYS A 73 10.85 -2.25 17.57
N SER A 74 10.25 -2.31 16.37
CA SER A 74 10.94 -2.75 15.16
C SER A 74 12.14 -1.82 14.85
N LEU A 75 12.95 -2.19 13.86
CA LEU A 75 14.07 -1.36 13.40
C LEU A 75 13.69 -0.44 12.21
N TRP A 76 12.39 -0.34 11.88
CA TRP A 76 11.88 0.38 10.71
C TRP A 76 10.69 1.28 11.08
N LYS A 77 10.25 2.07 10.11
CA LYS A 77 8.89 2.61 10.14
C LYS A 77 7.95 1.51 9.67
N GLU A 78 6.87 1.27 10.41
CA GLU A 78 5.87 0.25 10.10
C GLU A 78 4.51 0.91 9.80
N ASP A 79 3.57 0.20 9.18
CA ASP A 79 2.19 0.68 9.04
C ASP A 79 1.43 0.57 10.37
N GLU A 80 1.54 1.61 11.19
CA GLU A 80 0.83 1.68 12.46
C GLU A 80 -0.70 1.63 12.32
N LYS A 81 -1.27 2.06 11.19
CA LYS A 81 -2.72 2.00 10.97
C LYS A 81 -3.14 0.54 10.83
N TYR A 82 -2.43 -0.22 9.98
CA TYR A 82 -2.70 -1.64 9.81
C TYR A 82 -2.49 -2.41 11.13
N ILE A 83 -1.37 -2.16 11.83
CA ILE A 83 -1.09 -2.81 13.12
C ILE A 83 -2.20 -2.55 14.14
N LYS A 84 -2.60 -1.29 14.35
CA LYS A 84 -3.63 -0.92 15.35
C LYS A 84 -5.01 -1.49 15.00
N ASN A 85 -5.36 -1.57 13.72
CA ASN A 85 -6.60 -2.18 13.26
C ASN A 85 -6.58 -3.72 13.39
N VAL A 86 -5.46 -4.38 13.03
CA VAL A 86 -5.29 -5.84 13.21
C VAL A 86 -5.29 -6.22 14.69
N MET A 87 -4.61 -5.45 15.55
CA MET A 87 -4.66 -5.62 17.01
C MET A 87 -6.08 -5.59 17.55
N LYS A 88 -6.88 -4.61 17.10
CA LYS A 88 -8.29 -4.48 17.51
C LYS A 88 -9.08 -5.76 17.19
N VAL A 89 -9.06 -6.21 15.93
CA VAL A 89 -9.78 -7.42 15.51
C VAL A 89 -9.25 -8.66 16.23
N TYR A 90 -7.93 -8.76 16.45
CA TYR A 90 -7.34 -9.86 17.19
C TYR A 90 -7.88 -9.93 18.62
N TYR A 91 -7.98 -8.82 19.35
CA TYR A 91 -8.51 -8.81 20.71
C TYR A 91 -10.03 -9.01 20.75
N GLU A 92 -10.78 -8.48 19.78
CA GLU A 92 -12.22 -8.72 19.63
C GLU A 92 -12.55 -10.21 19.36
N HIS A 93 -11.59 -10.99 18.83
CA HIS A 93 -11.76 -12.40 18.45
C HIS A 93 -10.68 -13.35 19.00
N GLU A 94 -9.98 -13.00 20.10
CA GLU A 94 -8.77 -13.75 20.53
C GLU A 94 -9.09 -15.24 20.77
N VAL A 95 -10.26 -15.55 21.33
CA VAL A 95 -10.69 -16.93 21.63
C VAL A 95 -10.86 -17.78 20.36
N ASP A 96 -11.28 -17.19 19.25
CA ASP A 96 -11.48 -17.88 17.96
C ASP A 96 -10.16 -18.01 17.17
N ILE A 97 -9.25 -17.05 17.38
CA ILE A 97 -7.96 -16.95 16.66
C ILE A 97 -6.87 -17.79 17.33
N LYS A 98 -6.79 -17.81 18.66
CA LYS A 98 -5.63 -18.30 19.42
C LYS A 98 -5.57 -19.82 19.50
N LYS A 99 -4.74 -20.43 18.63
CA LYS A 99 -4.63 -21.89 18.47
C LYS A 99 -3.43 -22.56 19.17
N ILE A 100 -2.54 -21.78 19.80
CA ILE A 100 -1.29 -22.28 20.42
C ILE A 100 -0.94 -21.51 21.71
N SER A 101 0.11 -21.93 22.43
CA SER A 101 0.66 -21.18 23.57
C SER A 101 1.48 -19.94 23.15
N GLY A 102 1.75 -19.08 24.11
CA GLY A 102 2.40 -17.78 23.90
C GLY A 102 1.44 -16.62 23.65
N THR A 103 2.01 -15.43 23.50
CA THR A 103 1.30 -14.15 23.34
C THR A 103 1.90 -13.35 22.17
N PRO A 104 1.10 -12.67 21.32
CA PRO A 104 1.62 -11.81 20.27
C PRO A 104 2.40 -10.62 20.85
N TYR A 105 3.59 -10.37 20.30
CA TYR A 105 4.50 -9.31 20.75
C TYR A 105 4.45 -8.13 19.77
N TRP A 106 3.31 -7.44 19.78
CA TRP A 106 2.92 -6.41 18.80
C TRP A 106 3.94 -5.29 18.59
N ASP A 107 4.67 -4.89 19.62
CA ASP A 107 5.73 -3.88 19.52
C ASP A 107 6.82 -4.25 18.50
N TYR A 108 7.01 -5.55 18.23
CA TYR A 108 7.95 -6.09 17.26
C TYR A 108 7.24 -6.68 16.02
N ALA A 109 5.99 -6.32 15.78
CA ALA A 109 5.32 -6.62 14.52
C ALA A 109 5.98 -5.85 13.36
N SER A 110 5.96 -6.42 12.16
CA SER A 110 6.50 -5.76 10.96
C SER A 110 5.64 -6.01 9.73
N THR A 111 5.42 -4.96 8.94
CA THR A 111 4.72 -5.03 7.65
C THR A 111 5.69 -5.26 6.49
N MET A 112 6.98 -5.48 6.75
CA MET A 112 7.99 -5.77 5.72
C MET A 112 8.03 -4.73 4.60
N GLU A 113 7.99 -3.45 5.00
CA GLU A 113 8.00 -2.28 4.10
C GLU A 113 6.77 -2.15 3.17
N THR A 114 5.69 -2.92 3.37
CA THR A 114 4.38 -2.60 2.77
C THR A 114 3.61 -1.61 3.67
N TYR A 115 3.09 -0.54 3.07
CA TYR A 115 2.39 0.57 3.73
C TYR A 115 1.00 0.81 3.11
N ASP A 116 0.36 -0.28 2.71
CA ASP A 116 -0.85 -0.40 1.90
C ASP A 116 -1.97 -1.15 2.65
N GLU A 117 -1.80 -1.36 3.96
CA GLU A 117 -2.66 -2.18 4.81
C GLU A 117 -2.86 -3.64 4.32
N SER A 118 -1.92 -4.19 3.53
CA SER A 118 -2.07 -5.54 2.95
C SER A 118 -1.61 -6.70 3.84
N PHE A 119 -0.63 -6.50 4.73
CA PHE A 119 0.08 -7.62 5.36
C PHE A 119 0.87 -7.26 6.62
N LEU A 120 0.92 -8.19 7.58
CA LEU A 120 1.67 -8.07 8.83
C LEU A 120 2.27 -9.42 9.26
N MET A 121 3.47 -9.39 9.85
CA MET A 121 4.01 -10.48 10.67
C MET A 121 4.11 -10.04 12.13
N VAL A 122 3.71 -10.90 13.07
CA VAL A 122 3.78 -10.65 14.51
C VAL A 122 4.45 -11.85 15.19
N PRO A 123 5.54 -11.68 15.95
CA PRO A 123 6.14 -12.79 16.69
C PRO A 123 5.25 -13.20 17.87
N ILE A 124 5.02 -14.50 18.03
CA ILE A 124 4.36 -15.08 19.19
C ILE A 124 5.44 -15.55 20.16
N VAL A 125 5.46 -14.98 21.36
CA VAL A 125 6.48 -15.24 22.39
C VAL A 125 5.90 -16.10 23.51
N ASP A 126 6.62 -17.16 23.87
CA ASP A 126 6.39 -17.99 25.07
C ASP A 126 7.72 -18.19 25.81
N GLN A 127 7.75 -17.99 27.13
CA GLN A 127 8.93 -18.14 27.99
C GLN A 127 10.26 -17.53 27.44
N GLY A 128 10.19 -16.34 26.82
CA GLY A 128 11.37 -15.65 26.25
C GLY A 128 11.87 -16.21 24.92
N LYS A 129 11.06 -17.02 24.23
CA LYS A 129 11.33 -17.57 22.90
C LYS A 129 10.20 -17.27 21.95
N VAL A 130 10.51 -16.94 20.70
CA VAL A 130 9.54 -16.92 19.61
C VAL A 130 9.18 -18.37 19.28
N VAL A 131 7.90 -18.74 19.42
CA VAL A 131 7.41 -20.11 19.18
C VAL A 131 6.68 -20.26 17.85
N SER A 132 6.16 -19.15 17.30
CA SER A 132 5.59 -19.08 15.95
C SER A 132 5.54 -17.63 15.48
N ILE A 133 5.24 -17.41 14.20
CA ILE A 133 4.85 -16.12 13.65
C ILE A 133 3.37 -16.15 13.30
N LEU A 134 2.63 -15.17 13.82
CA LEU A 134 1.28 -14.87 13.39
C LEU A 134 1.36 -13.94 12.17
N GLN A 135 0.98 -14.45 11.00
CA GLN A 135 0.93 -13.71 9.75
C GLN A 135 -0.52 -13.30 9.45
N VAL A 136 -0.72 -12.05 9.08
CA VAL A 136 -2.04 -11.45 8.85
C VAL A 136 -2.10 -10.76 7.49
N PRO A 137 -2.32 -11.50 6.38
CA PRO A 137 -2.73 -10.93 5.12
C PRO A 137 -4.17 -10.37 5.20
N ARG A 138 -4.40 -9.31 4.42
CA ARG A 138 -5.70 -8.74 4.11
C ARG A 138 -6.13 -9.13 2.69
N ASP A 139 -7.35 -9.61 2.54
CA ASP A 139 -8.03 -9.86 1.27
C ASP A 139 -9.28 -8.97 1.25
N GLY A 140 -9.20 -7.87 0.49
CA GLY A 140 -10.22 -6.82 0.45
C GLY A 140 -10.63 -6.31 1.84
N ILE A 141 -11.94 -6.36 2.12
CA ILE A 141 -12.53 -5.99 3.42
C ILE A 141 -12.29 -7.02 4.55
N THR A 142 -11.52 -8.09 4.32
CA THR A 142 -11.27 -9.15 5.32
C THR A 142 -9.78 -9.33 5.65
N ILE A 143 -9.48 -9.74 6.89
CA ILE A 143 -8.16 -10.19 7.32
C ILE A 143 -8.20 -11.64 7.83
N HIS A 144 -7.11 -12.37 7.64
CA HIS A 144 -6.99 -13.78 8.00
C HIS A 144 -5.81 -14.00 8.94
N PHE A 145 -6.00 -14.74 10.04
CA PHE A 145 -4.96 -14.96 11.04
C PHE A 145 -4.32 -16.34 10.90
N TYR A 146 -3.05 -16.39 10.47
CA TYR A 146 -2.29 -17.62 10.24
C TYR A 146 -1.12 -17.76 11.22
N TYR A 147 -1.20 -18.71 12.14
CA TYR A 147 -0.05 -19.15 12.93
C TYR A 147 0.86 -20.03 12.06
N THR A 148 2.14 -19.69 12.00
CA THR A 148 3.15 -20.33 11.13
C THR A 148 4.42 -20.63 11.90
N ASN A 149 5.00 -21.80 11.67
CA ASN A 149 6.18 -22.30 12.39
C ASN A 149 7.46 -22.26 11.53
N PHE A 150 7.54 -21.33 10.57
CA PHE A 150 8.65 -21.23 9.63
C PHE A 150 9.94 -20.84 10.35
N ARG A 151 10.86 -21.79 10.45
CA ARG A 151 12.07 -21.67 11.27
C ARG A 151 12.93 -20.44 10.94
N ASN A 152 13.07 -20.08 9.67
CA ASN A 152 13.82 -18.89 9.26
C ASN A 152 13.19 -17.58 9.77
N GLN A 153 11.86 -17.51 9.85
CA GLN A 153 11.16 -16.36 10.42
C GLN A 153 11.25 -16.36 11.95
N ILE A 154 11.07 -17.52 12.60
CA ILE A 154 11.28 -17.66 14.05
C ILE A 154 12.70 -17.24 14.46
N ASP A 155 13.72 -17.76 13.78
CA ASP A 155 15.14 -17.46 14.07
C ASP A 155 15.47 -15.97 13.83
N PHE A 156 14.82 -15.30 12.86
CA PHE A 156 14.93 -13.86 12.63
C PHE A 156 14.24 -13.04 13.72
N PHE A 157 12.98 -13.35 14.05
CA PHE A 157 12.24 -12.61 15.07
C PHE A 157 12.82 -12.84 16.47
N GLN A 158 13.37 -14.02 16.77
CA GLN A 158 14.13 -14.27 17.99
C GLN A 158 15.31 -13.29 18.12
N LYS A 159 16.04 -13.04 17.03
CA LYS A 159 17.14 -12.06 16.99
C LYS A 159 16.63 -10.62 17.04
N LEU A 160 15.58 -10.28 16.29
CA LEU A 160 14.97 -8.95 16.30
C LEU A 160 14.47 -8.56 17.70
N VAL A 161 13.77 -9.45 18.41
CA VAL A 161 13.26 -9.19 19.76
C VAL A 161 14.43 -9.18 20.78
N PHE A 162 15.22 -10.25 20.85
CA PHE A 162 16.08 -10.53 22.01
C PHE A 162 17.57 -10.16 21.85
N SER A 163 18.08 -9.84 20.65
CA SER A 163 19.46 -9.34 20.53
C SER A 163 19.58 -7.91 21.05
N GLU A 164 20.58 -7.66 21.91
CA GLU A 164 20.89 -6.34 22.49
C GLU A 164 21.37 -5.35 21.42
N TYR A 165 22.45 -5.70 20.70
CA TYR A 165 23.02 -4.88 19.63
C TYR A 165 22.53 -5.38 18.27
N LYS A 166 21.61 -4.62 17.67
CA LYS A 166 20.96 -4.92 16.39
C LYS A 166 20.76 -3.63 15.58
N LYS A 167 20.81 -3.75 14.25
CA LYS A 167 20.55 -2.66 13.31
C LYS A 167 19.84 -3.18 12.06
N ALA A 168 18.95 -2.38 11.47
CA ALA A 168 18.44 -2.64 10.13
C ALA A 168 19.61 -2.59 9.12
N LEU A 169 19.51 -3.41 8.08
CA LEU A 169 20.27 -3.25 6.85
C LEU A 169 19.36 -2.64 5.78
N PRO A 170 19.91 -2.02 4.72
CA PRO A 170 19.11 -1.64 3.56
C PRO A 170 18.39 -2.87 2.99
N SER A 171 17.10 -2.72 2.71
CA SER A 171 16.30 -3.79 2.10
C SER A 171 16.63 -3.92 0.62
N GLU A 172 16.74 -5.16 0.14
CA GLU A 172 17.08 -5.49 -1.25
C GLU A 172 15.93 -6.28 -1.89
N THR A 173 15.22 -5.70 -2.84
CA THR A 173 14.19 -6.40 -3.62
C THR A 173 14.83 -7.42 -4.57
N SER A 174 15.15 -8.60 -4.04
CA SER A 174 15.76 -9.69 -4.81
C SER A 174 14.70 -10.54 -5.50
N SER A 175 14.64 -10.47 -6.83
CA SER A 175 13.84 -11.39 -7.65
C SER A 175 14.43 -12.80 -7.64
N PRO A 176 13.69 -13.84 -7.20
CA PRO A 176 14.13 -15.23 -7.32
C PRO A 176 13.96 -15.76 -8.75
N THR A 177 14.53 -16.93 -9.02
CA THR A 177 14.71 -17.50 -10.36
C THR A 177 13.44 -18.03 -11.06
N SER A 178 12.23 -17.63 -10.64
CA SER A 178 10.96 -18.07 -11.21
C SER A 178 9.97 -16.91 -11.43
N LYS A 179 9.46 -16.78 -12.67
CA LYS A 179 8.73 -15.61 -13.20
C LYS A 179 7.32 -15.34 -12.63
N LEU A 180 6.96 -15.92 -11.48
CA LEU A 180 5.59 -15.91 -10.94
C LEU A 180 5.49 -15.48 -9.47
N THR A 181 6.63 -15.18 -8.83
CA THR A 181 6.70 -14.89 -7.38
C THR A 181 7.46 -13.59 -7.14
N LEU A 182 6.77 -12.55 -6.67
CA LEU A 182 7.43 -11.34 -6.15
C LEU A 182 7.82 -11.61 -4.69
N CYS A 183 9.03 -11.24 -4.29
CA CYS A 183 9.49 -11.45 -2.92
C CYS A 183 10.18 -10.21 -2.33
N THR A 184 9.70 -9.76 -1.18
CA THR A 184 10.28 -8.68 -0.38
C THR A 184 11.21 -9.25 0.68
N ARG A 185 12.43 -8.73 0.77
CA ARG A 185 13.48 -9.17 1.69
C ARG A 185 13.75 -8.08 2.73
N GLN A 186 13.66 -8.44 4.01
CA GLN A 186 13.97 -7.54 5.12
C GLN A 186 15.10 -8.16 5.95
N SER A 187 16.14 -7.39 6.28
CA SER A 187 17.37 -7.91 6.90
C SER A 187 17.84 -7.07 8.08
N ILE A 188 18.35 -7.76 9.10
CA ILE A 188 19.01 -7.18 10.27
C ILE A 188 20.45 -7.66 10.34
N SER A 189 21.30 -6.83 10.92
CA SER A 189 22.63 -7.23 11.37
C SER A 189 22.63 -7.21 12.90
N VAL A 190 22.96 -8.34 13.52
CA VAL A 190 23.04 -8.49 14.98
C VAL A 190 24.48 -8.80 15.38
N TRP A 191 24.90 -8.29 16.53
CA TRP A 191 26.16 -8.69 17.15
C TRP A 191 25.94 -9.99 17.92
N LEU A 192 26.84 -10.96 17.73
CA LEU A 192 26.92 -12.17 18.54
C LEU A 192 28.29 -12.21 19.22
N PRO A 193 28.37 -12.52 20.53
CA PRO A 193 29.66 -12.80 21.16
C PRO A 193 30.25 -14.09 20.58
N ASN A 194 31.58 -14.22 20.65
CA ASN A 194 32.26 -15.44 20.22
C ASN A 194 32.12 -16.59 21.24
N ASP A 195 31.70 -16.27 22.47
CA ASP A 195 31.43 -17.19 23.57
C ASP A 195 30.22 -16.66 24.37
N GLU A 196 29.11 -17.42 24.44
CA GLU A 196 27.93 -17.04 25.22
C GLU A 196 28.19 -17.01 26.74
N SER A 197 29.24 -17.70 27.21
CA SER A 197 29.67 -17.70 28.61
C SER A 197 30.64 -16.56 28.94
N ASN A 198 31.20 -15.88 27.93
CA ASN A 198 32.04 -14.70 28.11
C ASN A 198 31.79 -13.64 27.00
N PRO A 199 30.68 -12.88 27.09
CA PRO A 199 30.28 -11.95 26.03
C PRO A 199 31.28 -10.81 25.73
N GLU A 200 32.18 -10.50 26.66
CA GLU A 200 33.20 -9.46 26.52
C GLU A 200 34.46 -9.93 25.77
N ALA A 201 34.62 -11.23 25.51
CA ALA A 201 35.76 -11.82 24.79
C ALA A 201 35.83 -11.49 23.28
N GLY A 202 35.05 -10.50 22.84
CA GLY A 202 34.85 -10.15 21.44
C GLY A 202 33.70 -10.92 20.78
N GLY A 203 33.32 -10.47 19.60
CA GLY A 203 32.18 -10.99 18.86
C GLY A 203 32.28 -10.69 17.37
N HIS A 204 31.20 -10.95 16.65
CA HIS A 204 31.08 -10.71 15.22
C HIS A 204 29.66 -10.26 14.84
N TRP A 205 29.54 -9.54 13.73
CA TRP A 205 28.23 -9.20 13.16
C TRP A 205 27.72 -10.36 12.28
N GLN A 206 26.52 -10.86 12.55
CA GLN A 206 25.82 -11.82 11.71
C GLN A 206 24.60 -11.14 11.06
N THR A 207 24.39 -11.37 9.77
CA THR A 207 23.16 -10.98 9.07
C THR A 207 22.08 -12.04 9.29
N SER A 208 20.84 -11.60 9.53
CA SER A 208 19.65 -12.45 9.55
C SER A 208 18.57 -11.80 8.69
N THR A 209 17.83 -12.62 7.94
CA THR A 209 16.98 -12.15 6.83
C THR A 209 15.69 -12.95 6.79
N ILE A 210 14.56 -12.25 6.62
CA ILE A 210 13.28 -12.85 6.22
C ILE A 210 12.91 -12.45 4.79
N ILE A 211 12.10 -13.30 4.18
CA ILE A 211 11.56 -13.13 2.83
C ILE A 211 10.06 -13.39 2.93
N LYS A 212 9.24 -12.39 2.57
CA LYS A 212 7.83 -12.54 2.22
C LYS A 212 7.79 -12.76 0.72
N CYS A 213 7.05 -13.76 0.26
CA CYS A 213 6.78 -13.97 -1.16
C CYS A 213 5.27 -13.87 -1.41
N VAL A 214 4.90 -13.49 -2.63
CA VAL A 214 3.51 -13.48 -3.12
C VAL A 214 3.50 -14.06 -4.53
N GLN A 215 2.66 -15.06 -4.76
CA GLN A 215 2.47 -15.69 -6.07
C GLN A 215 1.33 -15.01 -6.83
N HIS A 216 1.54 -14.71 -8.11
CA HIS A 216 0.55 -14.06 -8.98
C HIS A 216 -0.47 -15.00 -9.63
N MET A 217 -0.75 -16.18 -9.04
CA MET A 217 -1.81 -17.09 -9.53
C MET A 217 -2.87 -17.29 -8.45
N ASP A 218 -4.15 -17.22 -8.85
CA ASP A 218 -5.32 -17.06 -7.96
C ASP A 218 -5.73 -18.35 -7.20
N GLN A 219 -4.77 -18.99 -6.53
CA GLN A 219 -4.97 -20.24 -5.78
C GLN A 219 -4.41 -20.22 -4.34
N CYS A 220 -3.83 -19.10 -3.89
CA CYS A 220 -3.29 -18.97 -2.53
C CYS A 220 -4.00 -17.86 -1.72
N VAL A 221 -5.16 -18.18 -1.15
CA VAL A 221 -5.81 -17.36 -0.10
C VAL A 221 -5.14 -17.68 1.24
N GLY A 222 -3.85 -17.34 1.37
CA GLY A 222 -3.06 -17.74 2.54
C GLY A 222 -1.56 -17.44 2.45
N VAL A 223 -0.82 -17.95 3.43
CA VAL A 223 0.62 -17.70 3.56
C VAL A 223 1.45 -18.49 2.54
N VAL A 224 2.33 -17.77 1.85
CA VAL A 224 3.39 -18.30 0.99
C VAL A 224 4.72 -18.34 1.76
N ASN A 225 5.46 -19.45 1.68
CA ASN A 225 6.76 -19.60 2.33
C ASN A 225 7.90 -18.87 1.56
N ALA A 226 9.11 -18.86 2.11
CA ALA A 226 10.28 -18.21 1.49
C ALA A 226 10.76 -18.87 0.18
N ASN A 227 10.26 -20.05 -0.17
CA ASN A 227 10.50 -20.74 -1.44
C ASN A 227 9.43 -20.44 -2.50
N GLY A 228 8.45 -19.58 -2.18
CA GLY A 228 7.31 -19.29 -3.06
C GLY A 228 6.22 -20.35 -3.07
N VAL A 229 6.20 -21.30 -2.12
CA VAL A 229 5.16 -22.34 -2.03
C VAL A 229 4.03 -21.88 -1.11
N CYS A 230 2.79 -21.98 -1.59
CA CYS A 230 1.60 -21.84 -0.75
C CYS A 230 1.44 -23.08 0.14
N GLU A 231 1.77 -22.98 1.44
CA GLU A 231 1.71 -24.13 2.36
C GLU A 231 0.37 -24.25 3.11
N GLY A 232 -0.54 -23.29 2.94
CA GLY A 232 -1.89 -23.38 3.50
C GLY A 232 -1.91 -23.35 5.04
N GLY A 233 -1.56 -22.21 5.63
CA GLY A 233 -1.56 -22.04 7.08
C GLY A 233 -2.90 -22.40 7.73
N GLY A 234 -2.87 -22.98 8.93
CA GLY A 234 -4.05 -23.45 9.67
C GLY A 234 -4.91 -22.33 10.29
N GLY A 235 -5.28 -21.32 9.52
CA GLY A 235 -5.98 -20.11 9.98
C GLY A 235 -7.40 -20.35 10.48
N SER A 236 -7.95 -19.38 11.21
CA SER A 236 -9.40 -19.26 11.39
C SER A 236 -10.04 -18.61 10.14
N GLY A 237 -11.37 -18.47 10.12
CA GLY A 237 -12.08 -17.80 9.02
C GLY A 237 -11.65 -16.33 8.86
N GLY A 238 -12.00 -15.70 7.74
CA GLY A 238 -11.74 -14.26 7.55
C GLY A 238 -12.60 -13.40 8.48
N TYR A 239 -12.00 -12.34 9.04
CA TYR A 239 -12.65 -11.37 9.92
C TYR A 239 -12.77 -10.01 9.22
N PRO A 240 -13.85 -9.23 9.44
CA PRO A 240 -14.02 -7.92 8.81
C PRO A 240 -12.97 -6.91 9.31
N TYR A 241 -12.36 -6.17 8.39
CA TYR A 241 -11.34 -5.17 8.71
C TYR A 241 -11.96 -3.79 9.07
N PRO A 242 -11.66 -3.22 10.25
CA PRO A 242 -12.30 -1.99 10.72
C PRO A 242 -11.76 -0.75 10.01
N GLY A 243 -12.67 0.08 9.48
CA GLY A 243 -12.32 1.33 8.81
C GLY A 243 -11.78 1.16 7.39
N GLY A 244 -12.10 0.04 6.74
CA GLY A 244 -11.78 -0.21 5.34
C GLY A 244 -12.81 0.34 4.36
N ASP A 245 -12.43 1.37 3.61
CA ASP A 245 -12.42 1.21 2.15
C ASP A 245 -11.44 0.06 1.80
N ASP A 246 -11.59 -0.56 0.63
CA ASP A 246 -10.71 -1.67 0.23
C ASP A 246 -9.21 -1.28 0.33
N PRO A 247 -8.33 -2.20 0.78
CA PRO A 247 -6.91 -2.01 0.57
C PRO A 247 -6.68 -2.05 -0.94
N GLN A 248 -5.63 -1.40 -1.43
CA GLN A 248 -5.27 -1.59 -2.82
C GLN A 248 -4.48 -2.90 -2.99
N ASP A 249 -5.20 -4.03 -2.90
CA ASP A 249 -4.93 -5.13 -3.83
C ASP A 249 -4.90 -4.49 -5.23
N PRO A 250 -3.79 -4.58 -5.99
CA PRO A 250 -3.62 -3.82 -7.22
C PRO A 250 -4.73 -4.15 -8.19
N GLU A 251 -5.70 -3.23 -8.32
CA GLU A 251 -7.09 -3.58 -8.58
C GLU A 251 -7.25 -4.34 -9.90
N LYS A 252 -7.35 -5.67 -9.78
CA LYS A 252 -7.23 -6.63 -10.89
C LYS A 252 -8.32 -6.49 -11.95
N ASP A 253 -9.41 -5.79 -11.65
CA ASP A 253 -10.42 -5.44 -12.63
C ASP A 253 -9.97 -4.19 -13.43
N PRO A 254 -9.55 -4.35 -14.70
CA PRO A 254 -9.08 -3.24 -15.50
C PRO A 254 -10.22 -2.28 -15.87
N CYS A 255 -11.50 -2.70 -15.77
CA CYS A 255 -12.64 -1.81 -15.94
C CYS A 255 -12.73 -0.78 -14.80
N LYS A 256 -12.60 -1.23 -13.54
CA LYS A 256 -12.47 -0.34 -12.38
C LYS A 256 -11.21 0.51 -12.47
N LYS A 257 -10.06 -0.07 -12.85
CA LYS A 257 -8.81 0.69 -12.99
C LYS A 257 -8.94 1.80 -14.04
N ALA A 258 -9.49 1.52 -15.21
CA ALA A 258 -9.71 2.53 -16.25
C ALA A 258 -10.64 3.67 -15.78
N LYS A 259 -11.72 3.30 -15.07
CA LYS A 259 -12.71 4.19 -14.46
C LYS A 259 -12.12 5.06 -13.33
N SER A 260 -11.22 4.51 -12.53
CA SER A 260 -10.45 5.22 -11.49
C SER A 260 -9.44 6.19 -12.10
N THR A 261 -8.62 5.74 -13.05
CA THR A 261 -7.67 6.57 -13.79
C THR A 261 -8.36 7.77 -14.45
N TYR A 262 -9.44 7.55 -15.22
CA TYR A 262 -10.17 8.64 -15.90
C TYR A 262 -10.81 9.63 -14.93
N ASN A 263 -11.42 9.15 -13.83
CA ASN A 263 -12.10 10.04 -12.88
C ASN A 263 -11.15 10.77 -11.92
N SER A 264 -9.87 10.40 -11.85
CA SER A 264 -8.89 11.13 -11.05
C SER A 264 -8.76 12.59 -11.53
N THR A 265 -8.78 13.55 -10.60
CA THR A 265 -8.88 14.98 -10.90
C THR A 265 -7.78 15.49 -11.85
N ALA A 266 -6.56 14.96 -11.71
CA ALA A 266 -5.42 15.32 -12.54
C ALA A 266 -5.55 14.80 -13.98
N VAL A 267 -6.11 13.61 -14.19
CA VAL A 267 -6.30 13.02 -15.53
C VAL A 267 -7.54 13.61 -16.21
N LYS A 268 -8.66 13.69 -15.49
CA LYS A 268 -9.93 14.23 -16.00
C LYS A 268 -9.80 15.65 -16.52
N SER A 269 -9.20 16.54 -15.73
CA SER A 269 -8.99 17.94 -16.11
C SER A 269 -8.05 18.14 -17.31
N ARG A 270 -7.29 17.11 -17.70
CA ARG A 270 -6.53 17.11 -18.97
C ARG A 270 -7.32 16.56 -20.13
N TYR A 271 -8.09 15.47 -19.96
CA TYR A 271 -9.05 15.05 -20.97
C TYR A 271 -10.03 16.19 -21.33
N ASP A 272 -10.53 16.94 -20.35
CA ASP A 272 -11.45 18.05 -20.59
C ASP A 272 -10.81 19.24 -21.34
N VAL A 273 -9.50 19.47 -21.17
CA VAL A 273 -8.75 20.42 -22.04
C VAL A 273 -8.54 19.83 -23.44
N LEU A 274 -8.17 18.55 -23.56
CA LEU A 274 -7.94 17.89 -24.85
C LEU A 274 -9.19 17.84 -25.73
N LYS A 275 -10.39 17.70 -25.14
CA LYS A 275 -11.68 17.84 -25.86
C LYS A 275 -11.83 19.19 -26.56
N THR A 276 -11.23 20.27 -26.03
CA THR A 276 -11.23 21.60 -26.68
C THR A 276 -10.16 21.76 -27.77
N LYS A 277 -9.31 20.75 -27.99
CA LYS A 277 -8.09 20.81 -28.81
C LYS A 277 -8.11 19.95 -30.07
N VAL A 278 -9.10 19.06 -30.25
CA VAL A 278 -9.20 18.18 -31.44
C VAL A 278 -9.34 18.91 -32.78
N GLY A 279 -9.68 20.21 -32.75
CA GLY A 279 -9.75 21.09 -33.92
C GLY A 279 -8.50 21.96 -34.16
N ASP A 280 -7.47 21.90 -33.31
CA ASP A 280 -6.21 22.63 -33.53
C ASP A 280 -5.42 22.04 -34.71
N LEU A 281 -4.51 22.83 -35.29
CA LEU A 281 -3.67 22.42 -36.43
C LEU A 281 -2.48 21.51 -36.05
N LYS A 282 -2.34 21.18 -34.77
CA LYS A 282 -1.30 20.30 -34.21
C LYS A 282 -1.84 19.55 -33.01
N GLU A 283 -1.30 18.36 -32.76
CA GLU A 283 -1.62 17.62 -31.55
C GLU A 283 -1.22 18.39 -30.28
N THR A 284 -2.07 18.32 -29.25
CA THR A 284 -1.79 18.76 -27.89
C THR A 284 -1.79 17.54 -26.98
N GLY A 285 -0.94 17.50 -25.94
CA GLY A 285 -0.96 16.42 -24.97
C GLY A 285 -0.37 16.74 -23.60
N TYR A 286 -0.44 15.75 -22.72
CA TYR A 286 0.03 15.81 -21.34
C TYR A 286 0.69 14.49 -20.93
N GLY A 287 1.85 14.56 -20.27
CA GLY A 287 2.50 13.44 -19.60
C GLY A 287 2.16 13.46 -18.11
N PHE A 288 1.98 12.28 -17.52
CA PHE A 288 1.58 12.10 -16.12
C PHE A 288 2.72 11.48 -15.33
N THR A 289 3.15 12.18 -14.28
CA THR A 289 4.30 11.81 -13.44
C THR A 289 3.92 11.84 -11.96
N THR A 290 4.29 10.81 -11.21
CA THR A 290 4.13 10.80 -9.75
C THR A 290 5.15 11.73 -9.10
N ILE A 291 4.70 12.55 -8.15
CA ILE A 291 5.53 13.44 -7.33
C ILE A 291 5.10 13.40 -5.86
N THR A 292 6.00 13.84 -4.98
CA THR A 292 5.68 14.07 -3.56
C THR A 292 4.87 15.37 -3.41
N GLY A 293 3.61 15.24 -3.00
CA GLY A 293 2.71 16.37 -2.76
C GLY A 293 2.86 17.00 -1.36
N PRO A 294 2.05 18.02 -1.05
CA PRO A 294 1.96 18.59 0.30
C PRO A 294 1.68 17.49 1.34
N LYS A 295 2.34 17.59 2.50
CA LYS A 295 2.35 16.56 3.57
C LYS A 295 3.08 15.24 3.24
N GLY A 296 3.79 15.15 2.11
CA GLY A 296 4.64 13.99 1.79
C GLY A 296 3.92 12.81 1.12
N LEU A 297 2.64 12.96 0.77
CA LEU A 297 1.85 11.93 0.10
C LEU A 297 2.10 11.96 -1.43
N PRO A 298 2.09 10.80 -2.12
CA PRO A 298 2.13 10.77 -3.59
C PRO A 298 0.98 11.54 -4.22
N THR A 299 1.25 12.25 -5.31
CA THR A 299 0.24 12.93 -6.14
C THR A 299 0.68 13.01 -7.61
N THR A 300 -0.25 13.33 -8.50
CA THR A 300 0.01 13.41 -9.94
C THR A 300 0.38 14.82 -10.38
N GLN A 301 1.55 14.99 -10.98
CA GLN A 301 1.89 16.16 -11.80
C GLN A 301 1.55 15.88 -13.27
N THR A 302 1.03 16.89 -13.94
CA THR A 302 0.72 16.86 -15.38
C THR A 302 1.64 17.84 -16.12
N ASN A 303 2.46 17.34 -17.05
CA ASN A 303 3.40 18.15 -17.82
C ASN A 303 2.91 18.29 -19.26
N PRO A 304 2.82 19.51 -19.84
CA PRO A 304 2.40 19.67 -21.22
C PRO A 304 3.42 19.03 -22.17
N LEU A 305 2.91 18.34 -23.20
CA LEU A 305 3.70 17.72 -24.25
C LEU A 305 3.59 18.56 -25.51
N ASN A 306 4.74 18.84 -26.12
CA ASN A 306 4.81 19.61 -27.36
C ASN A 306 4.87 18.65 -28.56
N PRO A 307 4.15 18.94 -29.66
CA PRO A 307 4.32 18.24 -30.92
C PRO A 307 5.69 18.54 -31.53
N ASP A 308 6.18 17.64 -32.39
CA ASP A 308 7.44 17.80 -33.11
C ASP A 308 7.42 19.07 -33.98
N ALA A 309 8.53 19.81 -34.00
CA ALA A 309 8.65 21.03 -34.78
C ALA A 309 8.49 20.79 -36.30
N THR A 310 8.79 19.57 -36.77
CA THR A 310 8.76 19.13 -38.16
C THR A 310 7.55 18.29 -38.54
N ASN A 311 6.77 17.79 -37.56
CA ASN A 311 5.57 16.99 -37.83
C ASN A 311 4.48 17.29 -36.78
N PRO A 312 3.32 17.84 -37.18
CA PRO A 312 2.24 18.22 -36.25
C PRO A 312 1.47 17.03 -35.66
N ASP A 313 1.69 15.83 -36.22
CA ASP A 313 1.03 14.54 -36.02
C ASP A 313 2.02 13.55 -35.34
N LYS A 314 2.90 14.11 -34.49
CA LYS A 314 3.90 13.42 -33.68
C LYS A 314 4.09 14.17 -32.37
N MET A 315 3.69 13.56 -31.27
CA MET A 315 3.98 14.06 -29.93
C MET A 315 5.19 13.35 -29.31
N LYS A 316 6.04 14.10 -28.57
CA LYS A 316 7.14 13.51 -27.79
C LYS A 316 6.82 13.49 -26.29
N VAL A 317 6.55 12.31 -25.74
CA VAL A 317 6.41 12.12 -24.28
C VAL A 317 7.77 12.23 -23.59
N GLY A 318 7.82 12.97 -22.48
CA GLY A 318 8.97 12.97 -21.57
C GLY A 318 8.93 11.76 -20.64
N ILE A 319 9.84 10.81 -20.85
CA ILE A 319 9.98 9.62 -20.00
C ILE A 319 10.95 9.94 -18.87
N TYR A 320 10.44 9.86 -17.64
CA TYR A 320 11.17 10.05 -16.38
C TYR A 320 10.90 8.84 -15.47
N PRO A 321 11.74 8.59 -14.45
CA PRO A 321 11.53 7.50 -13.48
C PRO A 321 10.12 7.39 -12.89
N THR A 322 9.40 8.51 -12.77
CA THR A 322 8.02 8.55 -12.23
C THR A 322 6.93 8.75 -13.29
N THR A 323 7.25 8.72 -14.59
CA THR A 323 6.25 8.76 -15.67
C THR A 323 5.42 7.48 -15.67
N PHE A 324 4.11 7.61 -15.46
CA PHE A 324 3.15 6.50 -15.47
C PHE A 324 2.06 6.64 -16.56
N GLY A 325 2.07 7.72 -17.35
CA GLY A 325 1.13 7.79 -18.47
C GLY A 325 1.26 9.02 -19.35
N TYR A 326 0.42 9.05 -20.38
CA TYR A 326 0.28 10.19 -21.30
C TYR A 326 -1.16 10.27 -21.82
N SER A 327 -1.59 11.45 -22.25
CA SER A 327 -2.79 11.60 -23.09
C SER A 327 -2.67 12.74 -24.09
N HIS A 328 -3.34 12.65 -25.23
CA HIS A 328 -3.21 13.63 -26.31
C HIS A 328 -4.44 13.71 -27.23
N THR A 329 -4.44 14.66 -28.17
CA THR A 329 -5.45 14.77 -29.23
C THR A 329 -4.95 14.22 -30.55
N HIS A 330 -5.70 13.34 -31.22
CA HIS A 330 -5.55 13.16 -32.67
C HIS A 330 -6.35 14.27 -33.39
N ILE A 331 -5.70 15.00 -34.28
CA ILE A 331 -6.30 16.15 -34.99
C ILE A 331 -7.16 15.72 -36.19
N ASN A 332 -8.17 16.51 -36.54
CA ASN A 332 -9.08 16.21 -37.66
C ASN A 332 -8.38 15.89 -38.99
N LYS A 333 -7.30 16.61 -39.31
CA LYS A 333 -6.54 16.42 -40.56
C LYS A 333 -5.03 16.54 -40.36
N SER A 334 -4.31 15.50 -40.73
CA SER A 334 -2.85 15.48 -40.79
C SER A 334 -2.39 15.78 -42.21
N ASN A 335 -1.68 16.90 -42.40
CA ASN A 335 -1.14 17.34 -43.70
C ASN A 335 -2.18 17.38 -44.84
N GLY A 336 -3.45 17.66 -44.50
CA GLY A 336 -4.57 17.73 -45.45
C GLY A 336 -5.41 16.44 -45.56
N ASN A 337 -4.84 15.28 -45.22
CA ASN A 337 -5.54 14.00 -45.17
C ASN A 337 -6.36 13.87 -43.88
N VAL A 338 -7.44 13.08 -43.88
CA VAL A 338 -8.17 12.71 -42.66
C VAL A 338 -7.24 11.89 -41.76
N SER A 339 -7.12 12.25 -40.48
CA SER A 339 -6.30 11.47 -39.54
C SER A 339 -7.08 10.26 -38.99
N VAL A 340 -6.36 9.21 -38.61
CA VAL A 340 -6.95 8.00 -38.04
C VAL A 340 -7.22 8.23 -36.56
N LYS A 341 -8.49 8.23 -36.16
CA LYS A 341 -8.94 8.62 -34.82
C LYS A 341 -8.83 7.48 -33.77
N ILE A 342 -7.77 6.66 -33.87
CA ILE A 342 -7.38 5.65 -32.87
C ILE A 342 -5.85 5.50 -32.80
N PHE A 343 -5.34 5.02 -31.65
CA PHE A 343 -3.91 4.89 -31.35
C PHE A 343 -3.12 4.21 -32.48
N SER A 344 -2.05 4.87 -32.93
CA SER A 344 -1.14 4.36 -33.95
C SER A 344 -0.05 3.43 -33.36
N PRO A 345 0.74 2.75 -34.20
CA PRO A 345 1.91 1.99 -33.73
C PRO A 345 2.95 2.83 -32.96
N ALA A 346 3.01 4.14 -33.20
CA ALA A 346 3.92 5.03 -32.48
C ALA A 346 3.42 5.31 -31.04
N ASP A 347 2.11 5.41 -30.85
CA ASP A 347 1.49 5.60 -29.55
C ASP A 347 1.58 4.33 -28.71
N ILE A 348 1.26 3.18 -29.33
CA ILE A 348 1.40 1.87 -28.71
C ILE A 348 2.86 1.63 -28.28
N ASN A 349 3.85 1.98 -29.12
CA ASN A 349 5.26 1.88 -28.70
C ASN A 349 5.63 2.90 -27.60
N THR A 350 5.06 4.10 -27.60
CA THR A 350 5.25 5.08 -26.52
C THR A 350 4.71 4.55 -25.19
N PHE A 351 3.56 3.86 -25.22
CA PHE A 351 3.00 3.13 -24.09
C PHE A 351 3.92 1.99 -23.62
N LEU A 352 4.52 1.21 -24.55
CA LEU A 352 5.52 0.17 -24.21
C LEU A 352 6.75 0.76 -23.52
N ILE A 353 7.27 1.92 -23.97
CA ILE A 353 8.41 2.60 -23.33
C ILE A 353 8.06 3.00 -21.89
N ILE A 354 6.84 3.47 -21.64
CA ILE A 354 6.39 3.81 -20.27
C ILE A 354 6.27 2.53 -19.41
N LEU A 355 5.82 1.41 -19.97
CA LEU A 355 5.80 0.11 -19.26
C LEU A 355 7.21 -0.39 -18.92
N HIS A 356 8.16 -0.33 -19.86
CA HIS A 356 9.58 -0.67 -19.57
C HIS A 356 10.19 0.26 -18.53
N ASN A 357 9.90 1.56 -18.59
CA ASN A 357 10.28 2.53 -17.56
C ASN A 357 9.65 2.20 -16.20
N ALA A 358 8.40 1.77 -16.16
CA ALA A 358 7.72 1.38 -14.92
C ALA A 358 8.36 0.12 -14.31
N ILE A 359 8.67 -0.91 -15.11
CA ILE A 359 9.44 -2.09 -14.67
C ILE A 359 10.80 -1.66 -14.09
N ALA A 360 11.55 -0.82 -14.81
CA ALA A 360 12.89 -0.38 -14.41
C ALA A 360 12.91 0.45 -13.11
N ASN A 361 11.79 1.09 -12.75
CA ASN A 361 11.66 1.94 -11.57
C ASN A 361 10.69 1.38 -10.50
N ASN A 362 10.34 0.09 -10.57
CA ASN A 362 9.41 -0.60 -9.66
C ASN A 362 8.03 0.09 -9.51
N THR A 363 7.56 0.77 -10.56
CA THR A 363 6.21 1.36 -10.61
C THR A 363 5.20 0.27 -11.03
N PRO A 364 4.07 0.09 -10.31
CA PRO A 364 3.08 -0.93 -10.66
C PRO A 364 2.51 -0.75 -12.07
N LEU A 365 2.56 -1.79 -12.90
CA LEU A 365 2.22 -1.71 -14.33
C LEU A 365 0.73 -1.45 -14.59
N ASP A 366 -0.14 -1.82 -13.65
CA ASP A 366 -1.57 -1.53 -13.67
C ASP A 366 -1.86 -0.03 -13.54
N THR A 367 -0.95 0.77 -12.96
CA THR A 367 -1.06 2.25 -12.97
C THR A 367 -0.80 2.87 -14.33
N VAL A 368 -0.20 2.12 -15.27
CA VAL A 368 0.26 2.67 -16.54
C VAL A 368 -0.86 2.78 -17.56
N PHE A 369 -1.07 3.99 -18.09
CA PHE A 369 -2.12 4.26 -19.08
C PHE A 369 -1.65 5.13 -20.25
N GLY A 370 -2.21 4.88 -21.43
CA GLY A 370 -2.14 5.76 -22.60
C GLY A 370 -3.52 6.30 -22.92
N GLY A 371 -3.65 7.59 -23.19
CA GLY A 371 -4.92 8.27 -23.44
C GLY A 371 -4.94 9.00 -24.78
N MET A 372 -6.12 9.09 -25.39
CA MET A 372 -6.32 9.86 -26.62
C MET A 372 -7.75 10.42 -26.71
N VAL A 373 -7.87 11.62 -27.28
CA VAL A 373 -9.13 12.28 -27.64
C VAL A 373 -9.12 12.61 -29.13
N ALA A 374 -10.22 12.38 -29.82
CA ALA A 374 -10.39 12.78 -31.21
C ALA A 374 -11.79 13.38 -31.42
N SER A 375 -12.02 14.09 -32.52
CA SER A 375 -13.39 14.50 -32.86
C SER A 375 -14.28 13.29 -33.17
N ASP A 376 -15.59 13.48 -33.10
CA ASP A 376 -16.55 12.48 -33.50
C ASP A 376 -17.83 13.12 -34.05
N PRO A 377 -18.39 12.65 -35.18
CA PRO A 377 -19.60 13.24 -35.74
C PRO A 377 -20.85 12.98 -34.88
N ASP A 378 -20.91 11.84 -34.18
CA ASP A 378 -22.10 11.41 -33.43
C ASP A 378 -22.06 11.85 -31.95
N THR A 379 -20.87 11.86 -31.35
CA THR A 379 -20.64 12.11 -29.91
C THR A 379 -19.85 13.39 -29.61
N VAL A 380 -19.58 14.22 -30.62
CA VAL A 380 -18.69 15.41 -30.61
C VAL A 380 -17.20 15.07 -30.44
N TYR A 381 -16.87 14.12 -29.55
CA TYR A 381 -15.51 13.63 -29.36
C TYR A 381 -15.47 12.15 -28.93
N ASN A 382 -14.57 11.40 -29.54
CA ASN A 382 -14.12 10.11 -29.02
C ASN A 382 -13.13 10.36 -27.87
N THR A 383 -13.19 9.54 -26.84
CA THR A 383 -12.11 9.42 -25.84
C THR A 383 -11.77 7.95 -25.68
N TYR A 384 -10.51 7.59 -25.90
CA TYR A 384 -10.00 6.23 -25.77
C TYR A 384 -8.85 6.18 -24.76
N GLN A 385 -8.75 5.07 -24.06
CA GLN A 385 -7.67 4.80 -23.10
C GLN A 385 -7.18 3.36 -23.28
N ILE A 386 -5.88 3.16 -23.26
CA ILE A 386 -5.24 1.84 -23.19
C ILE A 386 -4.62 1.62 -21.81
N GLN A 387 -4.76 0.40 -21.30
CA GLN A 387 -4.10 -0.07 -20.07
C GLN A 387 -3.49 -1.44 -20.31
N TYR A 388 -2.50 -1.80 -19.49
CA TYR A 388 -1.80 -3.08 -19.54
C TYR A 388 -2.35 -3.99 -18.45
N THR A 389 -2.73 -5.21 -18.83
CA THR A 389 -3.33 -6.22 -17.92
C THR A 389 -2.45 -7.45 -17.75
N GLY A 390 -1.23 -7.43 -18.28
CA GLY A 390 -0.23 -8.47 -18.08
C GLY A 390 0.68 -8.17 -16.89
N ASN A 391 1.71 -9.00 -16.73
CA ASN A 391 2.68 -8.93 -15.63
C ASN A 391 4.08 -8.48 -16.08
N GLY A 392 4.23 -8.02 -17.33
CA GLY A 392 5.48 -7.57 -17.91
C GLY A 392 6.38 -8.70 -18.45
N THR A 393 6.14 -9.97 -18.09
CA THR A 393 7.06 -11.07 -18.46
C THR A 393 7.06 -11.42 -19.94
N ASN A 394 6.02 -10.99 -20.66
CA ASN A 394 5.82 -11.18 -22.10
C ASN A 394 5.89 -9.85 -22.88
N LEU A 395 6.25 -8.74 -22.23
CA LEU A 395 6.33 -7.42 -22.86
C LEU A 395 7.47 -7.43 -23.90
N PRO A 396 7.20 -7.20 -25.20
CA PRO A 396 8.24 -7.18 -26.21
C PRO A 396 9.19 -6.00 -26.01
N SER A 397 10.41 -6.12 -26.54
CA SER A 397 11.35 -4.99 -26.61
C SER A 397 10.74 -3.80 -27.35
N GLU A 398 11.18 -2.59 -26.99
CA GLU A 398 10.87 -1.36 -27.73
C GLU A 398 11.17 -1.55 -29.23
N PHE A 399 10.27 -1.05 -30.08
CA PHE A 399 10.41 -1.18 -31.54
C PHE A 399 11.43 -0.16 -32.07
N THR A 400 12.37 -0.63 -32.90
CA THR A 400 13.30 0.28 -33.58
C THR A 400 12.54 1.20 -34.54
N LYS A 401 13.17 2.32 -34.92
CA LYS A 401 12.60 3.26 -35.89
C LYS A 401 12.19 2.57 -37.19
N GLU A 402 13.01 1.65 -37.69
CA GLU A 402 12.81 0.91 -38.94
C GLU A 402 11.60 -0.03 -38.82
N GLN A 403 11.43 -0.69 -37.67
CA GLN A 403 10.24 -1.50 -37.39
C GLN A 403 8.99 -0.63 -37.28
N LEU A 404 9.08 0.53 -36.62
CA LEU A 404 7.98 1.50 -36.51
C LEU A 404 7.60 2.12 -37.85
N ASP A 405 8.56 2.37 -38.73
CA ASP A 405 8.30 2.91 -40.07
C ASP A 405 7.62 1.84 -40.95
N VAL A 406 7.99 0.56 -40.85
CA VAL A 406 7.26 -0.57 -41.46
C VAL A 406 5.84 -0.70 -40.90
N LEU A 407 5.68 -0.65 -39.57
CA LEU A 407 4.37 -0.72 -38.91
C LEU A 407 3.47 0.46 -39.30
N ARG A 408 4.01 1.69 -39.39
CA ARG A 408 3.24 2.88 -39.80
C ARG A 408 2.78 2.80 -41.25
N ASN A 409 3.63 2.30 -42.15
CA ASN A 409 3.26 2.09 -43.56
C ASN A 409 2.17 1.01 -43.70
N TRP A 410 2.24 -0.08 -42.92
CA TRP A 410 1.18 -1.07 -42.85
C TRP A 410 -0.12 -0.47 -42.27
N TYR A 411 -0.04 0.26 -41.16
CA TYR A 411 -1.18 0.90 -40.49
C TYR A 411 -1.91 1.88 -41.40
N ALA A 412 -1.18 2.80 -42.04
CA ALA A 412 -1.74 3.77 -42.98
C ALA A 412 -2.42 3.10 -44.18
N LYS A 413 -1.84 2.00 -44.71
CA LYS A 413 -2.46 1.22 -45.78
C LYS A 413 -3.78 0.56 -45.33
N ASN A 414 -3.79 -0.12 -44.18
CA ASN A 414 -5.00 -0.81 -43.72
C ASN A 414 -6.09 0.20 -43.33
N ALA A 415 -5.74 1.35 -42.77
CA ALA A 415 -6.67 2.46 -42.58
C ALA A 415 -7.32 2.92 -43.90
N GLN A 416 -6.53 3.10 -44.96
CA GLN A 416 -7.04 3.45 -46.30
C GLN A 416 -7.90 2.35 -46.93
N GLU A 417 -7.57 1.07 -46.72
CA GLU A 417 -8.34 -0.07 -47.24
C GLU A 417 -9.68 -0.29 -46.52
N ILE A 418 -9.89 0.34 -45.34
CA ILE A 418 -11.13 0.26 -44.55
C ILE A 418 -11.90 1.60 -44.56
N GLN A 419 -11.31 2.70 -45.05
CA GLN A 419 -11.97 4.00 -45.15
C GLN A 419 -13.23 3.95 -46.03
N THR A 420 -14.30 4.58 -45.55
CA THR A 420 -15.57 4.70 -46.28
C THR A 420 -15.49 5.80 -47.36
N GLU A 421 -16.53 5.95 -48.18
CA GLU A 421 -16.61 7.00 -49.22
C GLU A 421 -16.45 8.44 -48.69
N THR A 422 -16.66 8.67 -47.40
CA THR A 422 -16.42 9.98 -46.74
C THR A 422 -14.96 10.24 -46.37
N GLY A 423 -14.10 9.22 -46.43
CA GLY A 423 -12.74 9.23 -45.89
C GLY A 423 -12.64 9.03 -44.38
N GLU A 424 -13.75 8.85 -43.67
CA GLU A 424 -13.76 8.51 -42.24
C GLU A 424 -13.95 6.99 -42.01
N LEU A 425 -13.50 6.52 -40.84
CA LEU A 425 -13.61 5.15 -40.34
C LEU A 425 -14.66 5.10 -39.24
N SER A 426 -15.48 4.03 -39.17
CA SER A 426 -16.41 3.84 -38.05
C SER A 426 -15.67 3.49 -36.75
N HIS A 427 -16.31 3.66 -35.58
CA HIS A 427 -15.71 3.21 -34.31
C HIS A 427 -15.31 1.73 -34.35
N THR A 428 -16.16 0.88 -34.95
CA THR A 428 -15.96 -0.57 -35.11
C THR A 428 -14.71 -0.86 -35.94
N ASP A 429 -14.53 -0.14 -37.04
CA ASP A 429 -13.38 -0.30 -37.94
C ASP A 429 -12.08 0.19 -37.31
N MET A 430 -12.14 1.30 -36.55
CA MET A 430 -11.01 1.79 -35.78
C MET A 430 -10.60 0.81 -34.68
N GLN A 431 -11.55 0.33 -33.87
CA GLN A 431 -11.30 -0.67 -32.83
C GLN A 431 -10.71 -1.97 -33.43
N LYS A 432 -11.21 -2.42 -34.60
CA LYS A 432 -10.66 -3.54 -35.35
C LYS A 432 -9.21 -3.27 -35.82
N LEU A 433 -8.94 -2.12 -36.44
CA LEU A 433 -7.60 -1.71 -36.88
C LEU A 433 -6.60 -1.67 -35.72
N PHE A 434 -7.03 -1.19 -34.54
CA PHE A 434 -6.21 -1.21 -33.32
C PHE A 434 -5.87 -2.65 -32.88
N ASN A 435 -6.85 -3.57 -32.84
CA ASN A 435 -6.62 -4.98 -32.53
C ASN A 435 -5.67 -5.66 -33.54
N GLU A 436 -5.86 -5.41 -34.84
CA GLU A 436 -4.96 -5.91 -35.88
C GLU A 436 -3.55 -5.32 -35.75
N THR A 437 -3.42 -4.08 -35.27
CA THR A 437 -2.14 -3.45 -34.94
C THR A 437 -1.46 -4.12 -33.74
N LEU A 438 -2.19 -4.37 -32.64
CA LEU A 438 -1.66 -5.13 -31.49
C LEU A 438 -1.18 -6.52 -31.91
N LYS A 439 -1.97 -7.26 -32.69
CA LYS A 439 -1.57 -8.55 -33.28
C LYS A 439 -0.32 -8.43 -34.14
N LYS A 440 -0.23 -7.38 -34.97
CA LYS A 440 0.94 -7.11 -35.83
C LYS A 440 2.20 -6.76 -35.03
N MET A 441 2.04 -6.20 -33.83
CA MET A 441 3.10 -5.90 -32.86
C MET A 441 3.33 -7.04 -31.84
N ASN A 442 2.64 -8.19 -31.97
CA ASN A 442 2.72 -9.31 -31.03
C ASN A 442 2.41 -8.90 -29.57
N LEU A 443 1.31 -8.16 -29.38
CA LEU A 443 0.83 -7.67 -28.09
C LEU A 443 -0.53 -8.30 -27.75
N SER A 444 -0.60 -9.00 -26.62
CA SER A 444 -1.82 -9.65 -26.10
C SER A 444 -2.47 -8.90 -24.94
N ASP A 445 -1.66 -8.33 -24.03
CA ASP A 445 -2.13 -7.88 -22.71
C ASP A 445 -2.43 -6.37 -22.65
N ILE A 446 -2.75 -5.73 -23.79
CA ILE A 446 -3.17 -4.33 -23.86
C ILE A 446 -4.67 -4.28 -24.11
N VAL A 447 -5.42 -3.73 -23.17
CA VAL A 447 -6.88 -3.59 -23.25
C VAL A 447 -7.25 -2.16 -23.64
N LEU A 448 -8.14 -2.04 -24.62
CA LEU A 448 -8.71 -0.76 -25.06
C LEU A 448 -10.00 -0.47 -24.29
N PHE A 449 -10.15 0.78 -23.87
CA PHE A 449 -11.36 1.34 -23.28
C PHE A 449 -11.84 2.53 -24.11
N LYS A 450 -13.15 2.63 -24.29
CA LYS A 450 -13.84 3.81 -24.82
C LYS A 450 -14.52 4.52 -23.65
N ILE A 451 -14.46 5.84 -23.62
CA ILE A 451 -15.02 6.69 -22.57
C ILE A 451 -16.05 7.62 -23.24
N GLU A 452 -17.32 7.49 -22.86
CA GLU A 452 -18.42 8.15 -23.58
C GLU A 452 -18.65 9.59 -23.13
N GLY A 453 -18.17 10.54 -23.94
CA GLY A 453 -18.60 11.94 -23.88
C GLY A 453 -18.47 12.60 -22.50
N ASN A 454 -19.59 13.15 -22.02
CA ASN A 454 -19.73 13.75 -20.68
C ASN A 454 -20.21 12.76 -19.61
N SER A 455 -20.58 11.53 -19.97
CA SER A 455 -21.34 10.61 -19.08
C SER A 455 -20.49 9.94 -18.00
N ASN A 456 -19.17 9.94 -18.15
CA ASN A 456 -18.21 9.12 -17.38
C ASN A 456 -18.40 7.60 -17.54
N THR A 457 -19.26 7.14 -18.45
CA THR A 457 -19.38 5.73 -18.81
C THR A 457 -18.08 5.27 -19.46
N VAL A 458 -17.38 4.36 -18.79
CA VAL A 458 -16.23 3.64 -19.35
C VAL A 458 -16.74 2.31 -19.89
N LYS A 459 -16.32 1.99 -21.11
CA LYS A 459 -16.60 0.73 -21.79
C LYS A 459 -15.29 0.03 -22.12
N LYS A 460 -15.19 -1.25 -21.76
CA LYS A 460 -14.12 -2.14 -22.25
C LYS A 460 -14.44 -2.53 -23.69
N VAL A 461 -13.43 -2.55 -24.55
CA VAL A 461 -13.54 -3.13 -25.90
C VAL A 461 -12.97 -4.54 -25.84
N ASP A 462 -13.86 -5.52 -25.83
CA ASP A 462 -13.52 -6.94 -25.99
C ASP A 462 -13.51 -7.32 -27.47
N TYR A 463 -12.83 -8.42 -27.81
CA TYR A 463 -12.73 -8.89 -29.20
C TYR A 463 -13.04 -10.38 -29.32
N ASN A 464 -13.82 -10.74 -30.34
CA ASN A 464 -14.07 -12.15 -30.66
C ASN A 464 -12.85 -12.80 -31.36
N GLY A 465 -12.91 -14.11 -31.59
CA GLY A 465 -11.82 -14.86 -32.26
C GLY A 465 -11.50 -14.40 -33.69
N TYR A 466 -12.43 -13.71 -34.37
CA TYR A 466 -12.24 -13.11 -35.69
C TYR A 466 -11.72 -11.66 -35.61
N GLY A 467 -11.55 -11.11 -34.40
CA GLY A 467 -11.08 -9.75 -34.15
C GLY A 467 -12.15 -8.66 -34.23
N SER A 468 -13.43 -9.00 -34.39
CA SER A 468 -14.52 -8.01 -34.31
C SER A 468 -14.68 -7.51 -32.87
N PRO A 469 -14.83 -6.20 -32.64
CA PRO A 469 -15.00 -5.64 -31.30
C PRO A 469 -16.43 -5.82 -30.75
N SER A 470 -16.56 -5.78 -29.43
CA SER A 470 -17.80 -5.50 -28.71
C SER A 470 -17.54 -4.59 -27.52
N GLU A 471 -18.36 -3.55 -27.34
CA GLU A 471 -18.26 -2.59 -26.23
C GLU A 471 -19.08 -3.06 -25.01
N ASN A 472 -18.41 -3.37 -23.90
CA ASN A 472 -19.03 -3.80 -22.64
C ASN A 472 -18.89 -2.71 -21.56
N ASN A 473 -19.99 -2.34 -20.90
CA ASN A 473 -19.97 -1.30 -19.85
C ASN A 473 -19.18 -1.75 -18.61
N CYS A 474 -18.25 -0.92 -18.15
CA CYS A 474 -17.57 -1.08 -16.87
C CYS A 474 -18.52 -0.72 -15.72
N SER A 475 -19.10 -1.74 -15.09
CA SER A 475 -20.10 -1.64 -14.02
C SER A 475 -19.62 -0.81 -12.84
#